data_AF-A0A831TPA0-F1
#
_entry.id   AF-A0A831TPA0-F1
#
_cell.length_a   1.000
_cell.length_b   1.000
_cell.length_c   1.000
_cell.angle_alpha   90.00
_cell.angle_beta   90.00
_cell.angle_gamma   90.00
#
_symmetry.space_group_name_H-M   'P 1'
#
loop_
_entity.id
_entity.type
_entity.pdbx_description
1 polymer ?
#
loop_
_entity_poly.entity_id
_entity_poly.type
_entity_poly.pdbx_seq_one_letter_code
_entity_poly.pdbx_strand_id
1 'polypeptide(L)'
;MTRSYRSIAALAGVALLLPVALGRAGQEARARIVARSRVIAGEPAGIVIVNGEEVIVLRSALGGSSPVERAQIVARRLQELDRQGRLTPAAVDSGTIDGTAVLLVDGVPVVTADSRVARDLGITPLQLAARWENNLRIALRGGDVPEPNGSPIATKIVPILSVGTGLRVGVAQVTGERERLDNTRAVAQVELTFRRVVRARVLVPISTTSGLRDLDRVPGVAVTGIGDIRL
;
A
#
# COMPACT_ATOMS: atom_id res chain seq x y z
N MET A 1 54.07 -65.79 -18.94
CA MET A 1 53.51 -66.92 -18.16
C MET A 1 53.27 -66.37 -16.75
N THR A 2 52.10 -66.30 -16.13
CA THR A 2 50.81 -66.99 -16.28
C THR A 2 49.77 -66.18 -15.49
N ARG A 3 48.52 -66.09 -15.97
CA ARG A 3 47.35 -65.56 -15.24
C ARG A 3 47.11 -66.34 -13.94
N SER A 4 46.62 -65.69 -12.89
CA SER A 4 45.42 -66.16 -12.18
C SER A 4 44.81 -65.10 -11.25
N TYR A 5 43.49 -64.97 -11.37
CA TYR A 5 42.58 -64.15 -10.56
C TYR A 5 42.37 -64.77 -9.17
N ARG A 6 42.10 -63.94 -8.14
CA ARG A 6 40.98 -64.15 -7.21
C ARG A 6 40.68 -62.91 -6.35
N SER A 7 39.38 -62.64 -6.28
CA SER A 7 38.69 -61.46 -5.80
C SER A 7 38.42 -61.48 -4.28
N ILE A 8 38.35 -60.31 -3.64
CA ILE A 8 37.56 -60.02 -2.44
C ILE A 8 37.02 -58.58 -2.64
N ALA A 9 35.79 -58.41 -3.13
CA ALA A 9 34.58 -58.08 -2.33
C ALA A 9 34.76 -56.79 -1.50
N ALA A 10 34.34 -55.63 -2.01
CA ALA A 10 32.97 -55.09 -1.92
C ALA A 10 32.72 -54.30 -0.63
N LEU A 11 32.66 -52.96 -0.76
CA LEU A 11 31.77 -52.04 -0.03
C LEU A 11 31.93 -50.64 -0.64
N ALA A 12 31.42 -50.46 -1.86
CA ALA A 12 31.19 -49.14 -2.43
C ALA A 12 29.87 -48.62 -1.87
N GLY A 13 29.93 -47.76 -0.86
CA GLY A 13 28.80 -46.95 -0.45
C GLY A 13 28.42 -46.01 -1.60
N VAL A 14 27.34 -46.34 -2.30
CA VAL A 14 26.70 -45.44 -3.27
C VAL A 14 26.08 -44.30 -2.47
N ALA A 15 26.84 -43.21 -2.31
CA ALA A 15 26.26 -41.92 -1.95
C ALA A 15 25.40 -41.47 -3.13
N LEU A 16 24.09 -41.63 -2.98
CA LEU A 16 23.09 -41.10 -3.91
C LEU A 16 23.21 -39.57 -3.89
N LEU A 17 24.02 -39.00 -4.77
CA LEU A 17 24.03 -37.58 -5.07
C LEU A 17 22.70 -37.25 -5.75
N LEU A 18 21.67 -36.97 -4.93
CA LEU A 18 20.51 -36.23 -5.40
C LEU A 18 21.05 -34.94 -6.02
N PRO A 19 20.68 -34.62 -7.28
CA PRO A 19 20.97 -33.30 -7.79
C PRO A 19 20.20 -32.32 -6.90
N VAL A 20 20.94 -31.59 -6.06
CA VAL A 20 20.43 -30.35 -5.48
C VAL A 20 20.14 -29.49 -6.69
N ALA A 21 18.87 -29.42 -7.06
CA ALA A 21 18.39 -28.39 -7.95
C ALA A 21 18.75 -27.07 -7.25
N LEU A 22 19.86 -26.45 -7.69
CA LEU A 22 20.09 -25.04 -7.44
C LEU A 22 18.88 -24.32 -8.03
N GLY A 23 17.89 -24.08 -7.16
CA GLY A 23 16.85 -23.11 -7.44
C GLY A 23 17.57 -21.85 -7.89
N ARG A 24 17.19 -21.35 -9.06
CA ARG A 24 17.66 -20.09 -9.62
C ARG A 24 17.40 -18.96 -8.63
N ALA A 25 18.31 -18.77 -7.69
CA ALA A 25 18.41 -17.54 -6.93
C ALA A 25 18.90 -16.46 -7.89
N GLY A 26 18.10 -15.41 -8.09
CA GLY A 26 18.55 -14.20 -8.78
C GLY A 26 17.87 -13.87 -10.11
N GLN A 27 16.66 -14.34 -10.39
CA GLN A 27 15.78 -13.58 -11.28
C GLN A 27 14.90 -12.73 -10.37
N GLU A 28 15.33 -11.49 -10.10
CA GLU A 28 14.52 -10.50 -9.39
C GLU A 28 13.11 -10.54 -9.97
N ALA A 29 12.11 -10.78 -9.11
CA ALA A 29 10.72 -10.88 -9.54
C ALA A 29 10.31 -9.52 -10.12
N ARG A 30 10.36 -9.40 -11.45
CA ARG A 30 10.05 -8.17 -12.18
C ARG A 30 8.60 -7.75 -11.95
N ALA A 31 8.37 -6.46 -11.84
CA ALA A 31 7.02 -5.94 -11.67
C ALA A 31 6.17 -6.18 -12.93
N ARG A 32 4.94 -6.66 -12.76
CA ARG A 32 3.99 -6.81 -13.87
C ARG A 32 3.34 -5.46 -14.17
N ILE A 33 3.86 -4.75 -15.16
CA ILE A 33 3.41 -3.39 -15.51
C ILE A 33 2.65 -3.41 -16.83
N VAL A 34 1.41 -2.91 -16.86
CA VAL A 34 0.59 -2.79 -18.07
C VAL A 34 -0.19 -1.48 -18.11
N ALA A 35 -0.55 -1.03 -19.31
CA ALA A 35 -1.48 0.07 -19.51
C ALA A 35 -2.83 -0.45 -20.03
N ARG A 36 -3.93 0.13 -19.57
CA ARG A 36 -5.29 -0.16 -20.01
C ARG A 36 -6.08 1.13 -20.29
N SER A 37 -7.18 0.99 -21.01
CA SER A 37 -8.18 2.03 -21.19
C SER A 37 -9.42 1.71 -20.37
N ARG A 38 -10.07 2.74 -19.80
CA ARG A 38 -11.39 2.66 -19.15
C ARG A 38 -12.16 3.93 -19.43
N VAL A 39 -13.47 3.83 -19.63
CA VAL A 39 -14.34 5.01 -19.69
C VAL A 39 -14.73 5.43 -18.28
N ILE A 40 -14.49 6.69 -17.91
CA ILE A 40 -14.82 7.27 -16.61
C ILE A 40 -15.66 8.53 -16.85
N ALA A 41 -16.90 8.52 -16.39
CA ALA A 41 -17.86 9.61 -16.60
C ALA A 41 -18.02 9.98 -18.10
N GLY A 42 -18.06 8.98 -18.97
CA GLY A 42 -18.23 9.17 -20.42
C GLY A 42 -16.93 9.46 -21.19
N GLU A 43 -15.82 9.74 -20.49
CA GLU A 43 -14.54 10.10 -21.12
C GLU A 43 -13.52 8.96 -21.05
N PRO A 44 -12.68 8.76 -22.09
CA PRO A 44 -11.63 7.76 -22.07
C PRO A 44 -10.52 8.15 -21.09
N ALA A 45 -10.15 7.23 -20.22
CA ALA A 45 -9.05 7.36 -19.26
C ALA A 45 -8.00 6.26 -19.51
N GLY A 46 -6.73 6.65 -19.42
CA GLY A 46 -5.61 5.72 -19.42
C GLY A 46 -5.28 5.30 -17.99
N ILE A 47 -5.06 4.01 -17.78
CA ILE A 47 -4.77 3.43 -16.47
C ILE A 47 -3.44 2.69 -16.54
N VAL A 48 -2.56 2.96 -15.58
CA VAL A 48 -1.32 2.19 -15.39
C VAL A 48 -1.54 1.23 -14.24
N ILE A 49 -1.27 -0.04 -14.49
CA ILE A 49 -1.43 -1.14 -13.55
C ILE A 49 -0.06 -1.74 -13.26
N VAL A 50 0.28 -1.90 -11.98
CA VAL A 50 1.54 -2.53 -11.52
C VAL A 50 1.19 -3.64 -10.55
N ASN A 51 1.66 -4.86 -10.80
CA ASN A 51 1.38 -6.05 -9.98
C ASN A 51 -0.11 -6.35 -9.74
N GLY A 52 -0.98 -5.94 -10.68
CA GLY A 52 -2.43 -6.09 -10.57
C GLY A 52 -3.15 -4.84 -10.08
N GLU A 53 -2.41 -3.84 -9.63
CA GLU A 53 -2.94 -2.67 -8.94
C GLU A 53 -2.95 -1.39 -9.78
N GLU A 54 -4.04 -0.62 -9.75
CA GLU A 54 -4.16 0.64 -10.48
C GLU A 54 -3.38 1.78 -9.80
N VAL A 55 -2.18 2.09 -10.30
CA VAL A 55 -1.29 3.07 -9.65
C VAL A 55 -1.52 4.51 -10.14
N ILE A 56 -1.87 4.68 -11.42
CA ILE A 56 -2.02 5.99 -12.06
C ILE A 56 -3.23 5.96 -12.98
N VAL A 57 -4.12 6.95 -12.81
CA VAL A 57 -5.26 7.19 -13.70
C VAL A 57 -5.09 8.54 -14.36
N LEU A 58 -5.00 8.54 -15.69
CA LEU A 58 -4.86 9.71 -16.53
C LEU A 58 -6.19 9.97 -17.22
N ARG A 59 -6.77 11.15 -16.99
CA ARG A 59 -8.08 11.55 -17.55
C ARG A 59 -8.02 12.70 -18.55
N SER A 60 -6.84 13.30 -18.74
CA SER A 60 -6.69 14.49 -19.58
C SER A 60 -5.68 14.27 -20.69
N ALA A 61 -6.02 14.74 -21.87
CA ALA A 61 -5.08 14.83 -22.99
C ALA A 61 -4.09 15.98 -22.71
N LEU A 62 -2.81 15.74 -22.95
CA LEU A 62 -1.74 16.74 -22.81
C LEU A 62 -0.72 16.56 -23.94
N GLY A 63 -0.27 17.68 -24.52
CA GLY A 63 0.76 17.66 -25.56
C GLY A 63 0.38 16.86 -26.80
N GLY A 64 -0.91 16.83 -27.17
CA GLY A 64 -1.42 16.06 -28.31
C GLY A 64 -1.57 14.55 -28.07
N SER A 65 -1.19 14.05 -26.89
CA SER A 65 -1.37 12.63 -26.53
C SER A 65 -2.70 12.43 -25.81
N SER A 66 -3.45 11.40 -26.22
CA SER A 66 -4.65 10.93 -25.53
C SER A 66 -4.31 10.39 -24.12
N PRO A 67 -5.29 10.35 -23.19
CA PRO A 67 -5.06 9.78 -21.86
C PRO A 67 -4.52 8.35 -21.89
N VAL A 68 -4.97 7.54 -22.85
CA VAL A 68 -4.54 6.14 -23.04
C VAL A 68 -3.09 6.08 -23.53
N GLU A 69 -2.71 6.87 -24.52
CA GLU A 69 -1.32 6.93 -25.02
C GLU A 69 -0.36 7.38 -23.93
N ARG A 70 -0.77 8.35 -23.11
CA ARG A 70 0.02 8.77 -21.94
C ARG A 70 0.21 7.61 -20.96
N ALA A 71 -0.84 6.84 -20.67
CA ALA A 71 -0.71 5.68 -19.78
C ALA A 71 0.24 4.62 -20.36
N GLN A 72 0.24 4.42 -21.67
CA GLN A 72 1.20 3.54 -22.34
C GLN A 72 2.64 4.09 -22.25
N ILE A 73 2.86 5.39 -22.42
CA ILE A 73 4.17 6.02 -22.24
C ILE A 73 4.68 5.82 -20.80
N VAL A 74 3.81 6.04 -19.82
CA VAL A 74 4.14 5.85 -18.40
C VAL A 74 4.48 4.38 -18.10
N ALA A 75 3.65 3.44 -18.56
CA ALA A 75 3.91 2.02 -18.38
C ALA A 75 5.24 1.60 -19.02
N ARG A 76 5.56 2.09 -20.23
CA ARG A 76 6.86 1.83 -20.88
C ARG A 76 8.03 2.39 -20.08
N ARG A 77 7.92 3.60 -19.52
CA ARG A 77 8.97 4.20 -18.67
C ARG A 77 9.21 3.37 -17.41
N LEU A 78 8.14 2.95 -16.74
CA LEU A 78 8.24 2.10 -15.56
C LEU A 78 8.85 0.73 -15.90
N GLN A 79 8.46 0.11 -17.02
CA GLN A 79 9.06 -1.14 -17.49
C GLN A 79 10.56 -0.99 -17.77
N GLU A 80 11.00 0.14 -18.33
CA GLU A 80 12.42 0.38 -18.57
C GLU A 80 13.19 0.56 -17.26
N LEU A 81 12.64 1.28 -16.29
CA LEU A 81 13.24 1.41 -14.96
C LEU A 81 13.30 0.07 -14.21
N ASP A 82 12.28 -0.77 -14.34
CA ASP A 82 12.25 -2.14 -13.79
C ASP A 82 13.32 -3.02 -14.43
N ARG A 83 13.49 -2.97 -15.76
CA ARG A 83 14.58 -3.70 -16.46
C ARG A 83 15.97 -3.27 -16.00
N GLN A 84 16.13 -2.02 -15.59
CA GLN A 84 17.38 -1.46 -15.07
C GLN A 84 17.58 -1.71 -13.56
N GLY A 85 16.64 -2.36 -12.87
CA GLY A 85 16.71 -2.56 -11.41
C GLY A 85 16.47 -1.29 -10.59
N ARG A 86 15.96 -0.23 -11.22
CA ARG A 86 15.79 1.11 -10.61
C ARG A 86 14.38 1.33 -10.04
N LEU A 87 13.42 0.47 -10.41
CA LEU A 87 12.04 0.54 -9.92
C LEU A 87 11.91 -0.12 -8.54
N THR A 88 12.29 0.59 -7.48
CA THR A 88 12.14 0.12 -6.09
C THR A 88 11.23 1.04 -5.28
N PRO A 89 10.53 0.55 -4.24
CA PRO A 89 9.69 1.41 -3.40
C PRO A 89 10.43 2.56 -2.70
N ALA A 90 11.76 2.47 -2.55
CA ALA A 90 12.57 3.53 -1.96
C ALA A 90 12.95 4.61 -2.98
N ALA A 91 13.00 4.26 -4.27
CA ALA A 91 13.35 5.18 -5.35
C ALA A 91 12.17 5.98 -5.90
N VAL A 92 10.93 5.62 -5.55
CA VAL A 92 9.72 6.37 -5.97
C VAL A 92 9.56 7.61 -5.08
N ASP A 93 9.46 8.78 -5.71
CA ASP A 93 9.31 10.08 -5.04
C ASP A 93 8.36 10.99 -5.83
N SER A 94 7.85 12.03 -5.19
CA SER A 94 7.07 13.09 -5.83
C SER A 94 7.66 14.46 -5.54
N GLY A 95 7.59 15.36 -6.52
CA GLY A 95 8.20 16.67 -6.38
C GLY A 95 7.80 17.62 -7.49
N THR A 96 8.59 18.68 -7.68
CA THR A 96 8.38 19.68 -8.71
C THR A 96 9.63 19.83 -9.58
N ILE A 97 9.44 19.83 -10.90
CA ILE A 97 10.47 20.20 -11.89
C ILE A 97 9.93 21.41 -12.64
N ASP A 98 10.67 22.52 -12.62
CA ASP A 98 10.28 23.78 -13.25
C ASP A 98 8.86 24.24 -12.90
N GLY A 99 8.49 24.09 -11.62
CA GLY A 99 7.15 24.42 -11.10
C GLY A 99 6.05 23.42 -11.47
N THR A 100 6.36 22.38 -12.22
CA THR A 100 5.41 21.31 -12.60
C THR A 100 5.54 20.13 -11.65
N ALA A 101 4.43 19.73 -11.02
CA ALA A 101 4.41 18.55 -10.16
C ALA A 101 4.62 17.27 -10.97
N VAL A 102 5.50 16.39 -10.50
CA VAL A 102 5.90 15.16 -11.18
C VAL A 102 6.02 14.00 -10.20
N LEU A 103 5.71 12.80 -10.70
CA LEU A 103 6.15 11.54 -10.10
C LEU A 103 7.53 11.20 -10.67
N LEU A 104 8.49 10.95 -9.78
CA LEU A 104 9.84 10.53 -10.13
C LEU A 104 10.08 9.09 -9.66
N VAL A 105 10.97 8.41 -10.37
CA VAL A 105 11.55 7.14 -9.92
C VAL A 105 13.04 7.20 -10.15
N ASP A 106 13.81 7.07 -9.09
CA ASP A 106 15.27 7.21 -9.08
C ASP A 106 15.74 8.51 -9.77
N GLY A 107 15.07 9.62 -9.43
CA GLY A 107 15.30 10.95 -10.00
C GLY A 107 14.80 11.15 -11.44
N VAL A 108 14.28 10.11 -12.10
CA VAL A 108 13.77 10.20 -13.48
C VAL A 108 12.29 10.57 -13.49
N PRO A 109 11.86 11.61 -14.23
CA PRO A 109 10.45 11.97 -14.33
C PRO A 109 9.65 10.90 -15.07
N VAL A 110 8.68 10.29 -14.39
CA VAL A 110 7.82 9.25 -14.96
C VAL A 110 6.56 9.87 -15.57
N VAL A 111 5.87 10.72 -14.81
CA VAL A 111 4.62 11.37 -15.24
C VAL A 111 4.45 12.74 -14.58
N THR A 112 3.87 13.68 -15.32
CA THR A 112 3.46 15.00 -14.82
C THR A 112 2.04 14.95 -14.26
N ALA A 113 1.83 15.57 -13.10
CA ALA A 113 0.52 15.72 -12.49
C ALA A 113 -0.24 16.89 -13.13
N ASP A 114 -1.35 16.56 -13.79
CA ASP A 114 -2.17 17.52 -14.52
C ASP A 114 -3.01 18.37 -13.55
N SER A 115 -2.97 19.69 -13.73
CA SER A 115 -3.73 20.63 -12.92
C SER A 115 -5.25 20.53 -13.10
N ARG A 116 -5.75 20.13 -14.27
CA ARG A 116 -7.18 19.86 -14.52
C ARG A 116 -7.64 18.66 -13.70
N VAL A 117 -6.92 17.54 -13.77
CA VAL A 117 -7.27 16.34 -13.00
C VAL A 117 -7.21 16.62 -11.50
N ALA A 118 -6.19 17.35 -11.04
CA ALA A 118 -6.06 17.74 -9.63
C ALA A 118 -7.26 18.61 -9.19
N ARG A 119 -7.65 19.61 -10.00
CA ARG A 119 -8.84 20.44 -9.73
C ARG A 119 -10.13 19.65 -9.68
N ASP A 120 -10.34 18.71 -10.61
CA ASP A 120 -11.53 17.86 -10.65
C ASP A 120 -11.64 16.99 -9.37
N LEU A 121 -10.51 16.69 -8.73
CA LEU A 121 -10.43 15.93 -7.48
C LEU A 121 -10.37 16.82 -6.22
N GLY A 122 -10.38 18.15 -6.36
CA GLY A 122 -10.26 19.07 -5.24
C GLY A 122 -8.90 19.05 -4.52
N ILE A 123 -7.84 18.63 -5.21
CA ILE A 123 -6.47 18.55 -4.65
C ILE A 123 -5.47 19.36 -5.48
N THR A 124 -4.28 19.60 -4.95
CA THR A 124 -3.18 20.23 -5.68
C THR A 124 -2.46 19.24 -6.61
N PRO A 125 -1.76 19.71 -7.68
CA PRO A 125 -0.97 18.83 -8.53
C PRO A 125 0.09 18.04 -7.76
N LEU A 126 0.73 18.65 -6.75
CA LEU A 126 1.70 17.95 -5.90
C LEU A 126 1.03 16.83 -5.09
N GLN A 127 -0.16 17.07 -4.52
CA GLN A 127 -0.93 16.03 -3.84
C GLN A 127 -1.36 14.89 -4.78
N LEU A 128 -1.65 15.20 -6.05
CA LEU A 128 -1.94 14.17 -7.05
C LEU A 128 -0.69 13.32 -7.36
N ALA A 129 0.49 13.94 -7.50
CA ALA A 129 1.75 13.24 -7.67
C ALA A 129 2.09 12.36 -6.45
N ALA A 130 1.94 12.89 -5.23
CA ALA A 130 2.14 12.15 -3.99
C ALA A 130 1.17 10.96 -3.84
N ARG A 131 -0.07 11.10 -4.33
CA ARG A 131 -1.03 9.98 -4.38
C ARG A 131 -0.53 8.87 -5.31
N TRP A 132 -0.06 9.21 -6.50
CA TRP A 132 0.52 8.24 -7.43
C TRP A 132 1.80 7.60 -6.87
N GLU A 133 2.62 8.37 -6.15
CA GLU A 133 3.81 7.89 -5.46
C GLU A 133 3.43 6.80 -4.45
N ASN A 134 2.51 7.09 -3.52
CA ASN A 134 2.07 6.13 -2.53
C ASN A 134 1.46 4.87 -3.15
N ASN A 135 0.61 5.01 -4.18
CA ASN A 135 0.02 3.88 -4.88
C ASN A 135 1.08 3.00 -5.55
N LEU A 136 2.07 3.60 -6.22
CA LEU A 136 3.16 2.85 -6.84
C LEU A 136 4.03 2.15 -5.79
N ARG A 137 4.34 2.80 -4.66
CA ARG A 137 5.10 2.19 -3.56
C ARG A 137 4.37 0.98 -2.97
N ILE A 138 3.05 1.07 -2.81
CA ILE A 138 2.20 -0.04 -2.33
C ILE A 138 2.21 -1.20 -3.34
N ALA A 139 1.95 -0.91 -4.62
CA ALA A 139 1.91 -1.92 -5.67
C ALA A 139 3.25 -2.65 -5.85
N LEU A 140 4.38 -1.94 -5.73
CA LEU A 140 5.72 -2.54 -5.80
C LEU A 140 6.05 -3.43 -4.61
N ARG A 141 5.45 -3.18 -3.43
CA ARG A 141 5.58 -4.06 -2.25
C ARG A 141 4.66 -5.29 -2.33
N GLY A 142 3.77 -5.36 -3.32
CA GLY A 142 2.73 -6.39 -3.43
C GLY A 142 1.57 -6.20 -2.46
N GLY A 143 1.32 -4.96 -2.01
CA GLY A 143 0.17 -4.63 -1.16
C GLY A 143 -1.05 -4.20 -1.98
N ASP A 144 -2.24 -4.47 -1.44
CA ASP A 144 -3.54 -4.07 -2.02
C ASP A 144 -3.61 -2.55 -2.26
N VAL A 145 -3.85 -2.10 -3.50
CA VAL A 145 -4.07 -0.66 -3.77
C VAL A 145 -5.50 -0.28 -3.41
N PRO A 146 -5.70 0.81 -2.65
CA PRO A 146 -7.05 1.34 -2.42
C PRO A 146 -7.68 1.75 -3.76
N GLU A 147 -8.89 1.25 -4.03
CA GLU A 147 -9.62 1.44 -5.29
C GLU A 147 -9.73 2.92 -5.73
N PRO A 148 -9.79 3.21 -7.05
CA PRO A 148 -9.57 4.56 -7.59
C PRO A 148 -10.68 5.57 -7.32
N ASN A 149 -11.78 5.16 -6.66
CA ASN A 149 -12.97 5.99 -6.47
C ASN A 149 -13.45 6.08 -5.01
N GLY A 150 -12.69 5.58 -4.04
CA GLY A 150 -12.94 5.81 -2.62
C GLY A 150 -11.90 6.78 -2.07
N SER A 151 -12.33 7.80 -1.32
CA SER A 151 -11.46 8.43 -0.30
C SER A 151 -10.65 7.33 0.42
N PRO A 152 -9.38 7.52 0.83
CA PRO A 152 -8.48 6.45 1.31
C PRO A 152 -8.91 5.86 2.66
N ILE A 153 -10.19 5.51 2.78
CA ILE A 153 -10.90 5.07 3.94
C ILE A 153 -10.64 3.57 4.07
N ALA A 154 -9.79 3.23 5.02
CA ALA A 154 -9.53 1.86 5.40
C ALA A 154 -10.30 1.54 6.70
N THR A 155 -10.30 0.27 7.07
CA THR A 155 -10.87 -0.20 8.34
C THR A 155 -9.82 -1.00 9.12
N LYS A 156 -9.79 -0.85 10.44
CA LYS A 156 -8.84 -1.48 11.37
C LYS A 156 -9.56 -1.88 12.65
N ILE A 157 -9.16 -3.00 13.25
CA ILE A 157 -9.64 -3.40 14.58
C ILE A 157 -8.59 -3.00 15.62
N VAL A 158 -9.01 -2.26 16.65
CA VAL A 158 -8.15 -1.75 17.72
C VAL A 158 -8.77 -2.04 19.10
N PRO A 159 -7.99 -2.13 20.18
CA PRO A 159 -8.54 -2.33 21.52
C PRO A 159 -9.33 -1.12 22.01
N ILE A 160 -10.38 -1.37 22.79
CA ILE A 160 -11.08 -0.35 23.59
C ILE A 160 -10.45 -0.30 24.97
N LEU A 161 -10.07 0.90 25.41
CA LEU A 161 -9.45 1.17 26.70
C LEU A 161 -10.36 2.05 27.55
N SER A 162 -10.62 1.65 28.80
CA SER A 162 -11.41 2.45 29.73
C SER A 162 -10.60 3.63 30.28
N VAL A 163 -11.13 4.85 30.13
CA VAL A 163 -10.50 6.06 30.67
C VAL A 163 -10.60 6.05 32.20
N GLY A 164 -9.46 6.20 32.88
CA GLY A 164 -9.34 6.17 34.34
C GLY A 164 -8.70 4.88 34.88
N THR A 165 -9.03 3.72 34.29
CA THR A 165 -8.47 2.43 34.73
C THR A 165 -7.41 1.87 33.78
N GLY A 166 -7.42 2.27 32.50
CA GLY A 166 -6.52 1.73 31.47
C GLY A 166 -6.81 0.26 31.09
N LEU A 167 -7.84 -0.35 31.67
CA LEU A 167 -8.23 -1.73 31.38
C LEU A 167 -8.73 -1.85 29.94
N ARG A 168 -8.32 -2.94 29.27
CA ARG A 168 -8.87 -3.34 27.98
C ARG A 168 -10.24 -3.95 28.21
N VAL A 169 -11.27 -3.34 27.62
CA VAL A 169 -12.68 -3.71 27.84
C VAL A 169 -13.35 -4.30 26.60
N GLY A 170 -12.67 -4.33 25.46
CA GLY A 170 -13.18 -4.91 24.23
C GLY A 170 -12.34 -4.51 23.02
N VAL A 171 -12.94 -4.63 21.83
CA VAL A 171 -12.37 -4.18 20.56
C VAL A 171 -13.33 -3.28 19.81
N ALA A 172 -12.78 -2.32 19.08
CA ALA A 172 -13.51 -1.44 18.21
C ALA A 172 -13.01 -1.62 16.78
N GLN A 173 -13.93 -1.73 15.85
CA GLN A 173 -13.67 -1.51 14.44
C GLN A 173 -13.73 -0.01 14.18
N VAL A 174 -12.66 0.53 13.62
CA VAL A 174 -12.52 1.93 13.25
C VAL A 174 -12.33 2.08 11.75
N THR A 175 -12.85 3.16 11.21
CA THR A 175 -12.83 3.46 9.78
C THR A 175 -12.41 4.91 9.57
N GLY A 176 -11.52 5.17 8.63
CA GLY A 176 -10.99 6.51 8.36
C GLY A 176 -9.85 6.50 7.34
N GLU A 177 -9.33 7.67 7.01
CA GLU A 177 -8.19 7.81 6.09
C GLU A 177 -7.01 6.94 6.57
N ARG A 178 -6.38 6.19 5.66
CA ARG A 178 -5.37 5.17 5.98
C ARG A 178 -4.24 5.71 6.85
N GLU A 179 -3.70 6.89 6.54
CA GLU A 179 -2.67 7.55 7.35
C GLU A 179 -3.12 7.80 8.80
N ARG A 180 -4.38 8.23 8.99
CA ARG A 180 -4.93 8.46 10.34
C ARG A 180 -5.27 7.16 11.05
N LEU A 181 -5.68 6.15 10.29
CA LEU A 181 -6.01 4.83 10.80
C LEU A 181 -4.77 4.08 11.28
N ASP A 182 -3.65 4.23 10.59
CA ASP A 182 -2.35 3.68 10.98
C ASP A 182 -1.89 4.28 12.31
N ASN A 183 -2.10 5.59 12.49
CA ASN A 183 -1.84 6.32 13.74
C ASN A 183 -2.83 5.98 14.87
N THR A 184 -3.99 5.41 14.58
CA THR A 184 -4.97 5.02 15.60
C THR A 184 -4.53 3.74 16.30
N ARG A 185 -4.17 3.82 17.58
CA ARG A 185 -3.68 2.68 18.37
C ARG A 185 -4.75 2.04 19.25
N ALA A 186 -5.72 2.82 19.70
CA ALA A 186 -6.82 2.36 20.55
C ALA A 186 -8.05 3.27 20.43
N VAL A 187 -9.15 2.84 21.05
CA VAL A 187 -10.33 3.68 21.29
C VAL A 187 -10.49 3.88 22.79
N ALA A 188 -10.47 5.12 23.26
CA ALA A 188 -10.81 5.47 24.63
C ALA A 188 -12.32 5.41 24.85
N GLN A 189 -12.74 4.69 25.88
CA GLN A 189 -14.12 4.69 26.38
C GLN A 189 -14.21 5.59 27.61
N VAL A 190 -14.94 6.69 27.47
CA VAL A 190 -15.31 7.60 28.56
C VAL A 190 -16.75 7.29 28.98
N GLU A 191 -16.95 6.95 30.24
CA GLU A 191 -18.29 6.76 30.80
C GLU A 191 -18.75 8.00 31.54
N LEU A 192 -19.91 8.53 31.15
CA LEU A 192 -20.56 9.66 31.80
C LEU A 192 -21.87 9.18 32.41
N THR A 193 -22.09 9.52 33.68
CA THR A 193 -23.35 9.20 34.37
C THR A 193 -24.07 10.48 34.74
N PHE A 194 -25.27 10.67 34.20
CA PHE A 194 -26.11 11.84 34.48
C PHE A 194 -27.28 11.45 35.39
N ARG A 195 -27.41 12.16 36.52
CA ARG A 195 -28.49 12.00 37.52
C ARG A 195 -28.72 10.54 38.00
N ARG A 196 -27.71 9.67 37.88
CA ARG A 196 -27.78 8.21 38.17
C ARG A 196 -28.76 7.39 37.31
N VAL A 197 -29.38 7.98 36.28
CA VAL A 197 -30.39 7.30 35.45
C VAL A 197 -29.90 7.05 34.03
N VAL A 198 -29.00 7.90 33.51
CA VAL A 198 -28.49 7.80 32.13
C VAL A 198 -26.99 7.55 32.17
N ARG A 199 -26.55 6.46 31.53
CA ARG A 199 -25.13 6.15 31.27
C ARG A 199 -24.83 6.37 29.80
N ALA A 200 -23.98 7.34 29.50
CA ALA A 200 -23.48 7.60 28.16
C ALA A 200 -22.06 7.05 28.03
N ARG A 201 -21.80 6.32 26.95
CA ARG A 201 -20.46 5.84 26.58
C ARG A 201 -19.98 6.63 25.38
N VAL A 202 -18.88 7.36 25.56
CA VAL A 202 -18.23 8.11 24.48
C VAL A 202 -17.00 7.33 24.05
N LEU A 203 -16.91 7.04 22.75
CA LEU A 203 -15.80 6.33 22.14
C LEU A 203 -14.95 7.31 21.33
N VAL A 204 -13.67 7.39 21.64
CA VAL A 204 -12.74 8.35 21.03
C VAL A 204 -11.51 7.61 20.48
N PRO A 205 -11.28 7.60 19.15
CA PRO A 205 -10.04 7.08 18.59
C PRO A 205 -8.84 7.88 19.09
N ILE A 206 -7.80 7.19 19.56
CA ILE A 206 -6.60 7.80 20.14
C ILE A 206 -5.33 7.19 19.58
N SER A 207 -4.27 7.99 19.52
CA SER A 207 -2.93 7.59 19.08
C SER A 207 -2.11 6.95 20.20
N THR A 208 -2.51 7.14 21.47
CA THR A 208 -1.79 6.68 22.65
C THR A 208 -2.45 5.46 23.29
N THR A 209 -1.64 4.61 23.92
CA THR A 209 -2.11 3.43 24.68
C THR A 209 -1.70 3.48 26.15
N SER A 210 -0.83 4.42 26.53
CA SER A 210 -0.27 4.59 27.88
C SER A 210 -0.64 5.96 28.41
N GLY A 211 -0.98 6.03 29.70
CA GLY A 211 -1.33 7.30 30.37
C GLY A 211 -2.54 7.99 29.75
N LEU A 212 -3.75 7.48 30.00
CA LEU A 212 -5.03 8.10 29.57
C LEU A 212 -5.35 9.44 30.29
N ARG A 213 -4.32 10.15 30.77
CA ARG A 213 -4.42 11.50 31.36
C ARG A 213 -4.48 12.56 30.25
N ASP A 214 -3.72 12.35 29.17
CA ASP A 214 -3.70 13.19 27.98
C ASP A 214 -4.18 12.37 26.78
N LEU A 215 -5.49 12.45 26.49
CA LEU A 215 -6.10 11.75 25.37
C LEU A 215 -5.70 12.43 24.05
N ASP A 216 -4.71 11.87 23.36
CA ASP A 216 -4.35 12.35 22.02
C ASP A 216 -5.30 11.75 20.98
N ARG A 217 -6.35 12.52 20.68
CA ARG A 217 -7.42 12.11 19.76
C ARG A 217 -6.94 12.14 18.31
N VAL A 218 -7.29 11.10 17.56
CA VAL A 218 -7.10 11.06 16.10
C VAL A 218 -8.36 11.59 15.40
N PRO A 219 -8.34 12.80 14.80
CA PRO A 219 -9.49 13.33 14.07
C PRO A 219 -9.68 12.63 12.72
N GLY A 220 -10.91 12.53 12.23
CA GLY A 220 -11.21 11.92 10.92
C GLY A 220 -11.20 10.39 10.90
N VAL A 221 -11.15 9.76 12.08
CA VAL A 221 -11.38 8.32 12.28
C VAL A 221 -12.67 8.17 13.09
N ALA A 222 -13.54 7.25 12.68
CA ALA A 222 -14.82 6.96 13.33
C ALA A 222 -14.87 5.51 13.80
N VAL A 223 -15.55 5.26 14.92
CA VAL A 223 -15.87 3.89 15.36
C VAL A 223 -17.09 3.42 14.59
N THR A 224 -16.96 2.31 13.87
CA THR A 224 -18.01 1.75 13.01
C THR A 224 -18.57 0.43 13.55
N GLY A 225 -17.86 -0.22 14.47
CA GLY A 225 -18.33 -1.42 15.15
C GLY A 225 -17.64 -1.61 16.49
N ILE A 226 -18.29 -2.33 17.40
CA ILE A 226 -17.73 -2.73 18.68
C ILE A 226 -17.94 -4.22 18.88
N GLY A 227 -16.92 -4.89 19.41
CA GLY A 227 -16.94 -6.30 19.76
C GLY A 227 -16.56 -6.46 21.23
N ASP A 228 -17.31 -7.29 21.92
CA ASP A 228 -17.02 -7.67 23.29
C ASP A 228 -16.09 -8.88 23.29
N ILE A 229 -15.05 -8.85 24.13
CA ILE A 229 -14.19 -10.02 24.33
C ILE A 229 -14.60 -10.63 25.66
N ARG A 230 -15.40 -11.69 25.59
CA ARG A 230 -15.57 -12.59 26.74
C ARG A 230 -14.33 -13.47 26.83
N LEU A 231 -13.60 -13.32 27.93
CA LEU A 231 -12.58 -14.27 28.37
C LEU A 231 -13.24 -15.40 29.16
#